data_AF-A0A7W6WG14-F1
#
_entry.id   AF-A0A7W6WG14-F1
#
_cell.length_a   1.000
_cell.length_b   1.000
_cell.length_c   1.000
_cell.angle_alpha   90.00
_cell.angle_beta   90.00
_cell.angle_gamma   90.00
#
_symmetry.space_group_name_H-M   'P 1'
#
loop_
_entity.id
_entity.type
_entity.pdbx_description
1 polymer ?
#
loop_
_entity_poly.entity_id
_entity_poly.type
_entity_poly.pdbx_seq_one_letter_code
_entity_poly.pdbx_strand_id
1 'polypeptide(L)' 'MNWRQETYRSVLQTGEVDVGAIYPPVGAGRIWRWRIWVTSSGHTHAGRERNEARAKEQVERRFQAFLNAGQLAPIGGDA' A
#
# COMPACT_ATOMS: atom_id res chain seq x y z
N MET A 1 3.86 -9.67 2.71
CA MET A 1 3.90 -8.24 2.33
C MET A 1 4.82 -7.54 3.31
N ASN A 2 5.72 -6.67 2.85
CA ASN A 2 6.71 -6.00 3.71
C ASN A 2 6.71 -4.49 3.44
N TRP A 3 6.83 -3.68 4.49
CA TRP A 3 7.03 -2.23 4.36
C TRP A 3 8.52 -1.91 4.35
N ARG A 4 9.00 -1.33 3.25
CA ARG A 4 10.37 -0.80 3.10
C ARG A 4 10.35 0.70 3.34
N GLN A 5 11.16 1.19 4.27
CA GLN A 5 11.31 2.63 4.49
C GLN A 5 12.30 3.23 3.50
N GLU A 6 11.91 4.32 2.85
CA GLU A 6 12.75 5.12 1.97
C GLU A 6 12.83 6.55 2.52
N THR A 7 13.68 7.39 1.92
CA THR A 7 13.96 8.75 2.39
C THR A 7 12.72 9.62 2.58
N TYR A 8 11.69 9.46 1.74
CA TYR A 8 10.51 10.34 1.72
C TYR A 8 9.17 9.61 1.84
N ARG A 9 9.18 8.28 1.95
CA ARG A 9 7.99 7.43 1.93
C ARG A 9 8.28 6.06 2.51
N SER A 10 7.24 5.31 2.84
CA SER A 10 7.34 3.87 3.07
C SER A 10 6.63 3.15 1.94
N VAL A 11 7.27 2.18 1.31
CA VAL A 11 6.76 1.42 0.16
C VAL A 11 6.29 0.04 0.64
N LEU A 12 5.09 -0.36 0.23
CA LEU A 12 4.60 -1.71 0.40
C LEU A 12 5.14 -2.56 -0.75
N GLN A 13 5.87 -3.62 -0.42
CA GLN A 13 6.44 -4.57 -1.36
C GLN A 13 5.87 -5.97 -1.13
N THR A 14 5.66 -6.71 -2.22
CA THR A 14 5.29 -8.13 -2.20
C THR A 14 6.17 -8.90 -3.19
N GLY A 15 6.99 -9.83 -2.68
CA GLY A 15 8.08 -10.39 -3.48
C GLY A 15 8.98 -9.28 -4.02
N GLU A 16 9.17 -9.23 -5.34
CA GLU A 16 9.95 -8.21 -6.06
C GLU A 16 9.10 -7.01 -6.54
N VAL A 17 7.79 -6.98 -6.21
CA VAL A 17 6.85 -5.99 -6.76
C VAL A 17 6.53 -4.90 -5.75
N ASP A 18 6.77 -3.66 -6.14
CA ASP A 18 6.32 -2.46 -5.43
C ASP A 18 4.82 -2.22 -5.68
N VAL A 19 4.02 -2.29 -4.61
CA VAL A 19 2.55 -2.29 -4.68
C VAL A 19 1.96 -0.91 -4.47
N GLY A 20 2.50 -0.17 -3.50
CA GLY A 20 2.02 1.14 -3.10
C GLY A 20 2.97 1.82 -2.13
N ALA A 21 2.60 3.02 -1.69
CA ALA A 21 3.40 3.76 -0.72
C ALA A 21 2.55 4.66 0.15
N ILE A 22 3.07 4.97 1.33
CA ILE A 22 2.60 6.02 2.22
C ILE A 22 3.66 7.12 2.32
N TYR A 23 3.23 8.36 2.48
CA TYR A 23 4.07 9.53 2.56
C TYR A 23 3.78 10.22 3.91
N PRO A 24 4.80 10.40 4.76
CA PRO A 24 4.63 11.14 6.01
C PRO A 24 4.21 12.59 5.72
N PRO A 25 3.55 13.26 6.68
CA PRO A 25 3.26 14.68 6.56
C PRO A 25 4.55 15.49 6.38
N VAL A 26 4.48 16.54 5.56
CA VAL A 26 5.60 17.46 5.36
C VAL A 26 5.35 18.72 6.20
N GLY A 27 6.38 19.18 6.93
CA GLY A 27 6.32 20.38 7.78
C GLY A 27 5.31 20.25 8.92
N ALA A 28 4.54 21.31 9.19
CA ALA A 28 3.48 21.32 10.20
C ALA A 28 2.19 20.56 9.78
N GLY A 29 2.24 19.84 8.66
CA GLY A 29 1.13 19.01 8.21
C GLY A 29 0.80 17.89 9.18
N ARG A 30 -0.45 17.40 9.14
CA ARG A 30 -0.94 16.26 9.94
C ARG A 30 -1.55 15.14 9.09
N ILE A 31 -1.31 15.19 7.78
CA ILE A 31 -1.97 14.32 6.82
C ILE A 31 -0.95 13.39 6.20
N TRP A 32 -1.15 12.10 6.42
CA TRP A 32 -0.47 11.02 5.74
C TRP A 32 -1.11 10.83 4.38
N ARG A 33 -0.32 10.85 3.31
CA ARG A 33 -0.82 10.54 1.97
C ARG A 33 -0.53 9.08 1.67
N TRP A 34 -1.37 8.44 0.88
CA TRP A 34 -1.12 7.08 0.42
C TRP A 34 -1.46 6.94 -1.06
N ARG A 35 -0.80 6.00 -1.73
CA ARG A 35 -1.05 5.62 -3.11
C ARG A 35 -0.89 4.11 -3.26
N ILE A 36 -1.74 3.49 -4.08
CA ILE A 36 -1.60 2.11 -4.55
C ILE A 36 -1.51 2.12 -6.08
N TRP A 37 -0.54 1.38 -6.61
CA TRP A 37 -0.27 1.27 -8.05
C TRP A 37 -0.92 0.03 -8.65
N VAL A 38 -0.99 -1.06 -7.89
CA VAL A 38 -1.55 -2.34 -8.35
C VAL A 38 -3.02 -2.44 -7.95
N THR A 39 -3.92 -2.32 -8.94
CA THR A 39 -5.37 -2.40 -8.76
C THR A 39 -6.01 -3.19 -9.90
N SER A 40 -7.23 -3.69 -9.69
CA SER A 40 -7.92 -4.50 -10.70
C SER A 40 -8.36 -3.68 -11.91
N SER A 41 -8.53 -2.37 -11.76
CA SER A 41 -8.92 -1.46 -12.83
C SER A 41 -7.74 -0.97 -13.68
N GLY A 42 -6.50 -1.28 -13.30
CA GLY A 42 -5.29 -0.75 -13.91
C GLY A 42 -5.01 0.73 -13.57
N HIS A 43 -5.92 1.41 -12.86
CA HIS A 43 -5.74 2.80 -12.45
C HIS A 43 -5.17 2.87 -11.04
N THR A 44 -4.21 3.78 -10.82
CA THR A 44 -3.69 4.03 -9.46
C THR A 44 -4.77 4.66 -8.59
N HIS A 45 -4.87 4.25 -7.32
CA HIS A 45 -5.72 4.92 -6.34
C HIS A 45 -4.86 5.63 -5.30
N ALA A 46 -5.37 6.73 -4.74
CA ALA A 46 -4.66 7.50 -3.72
C ALA A 46 -5.62 8.12 -2.72
N GLY A 47 -5.10 8.52 -1.57
CA GLY A 47 -5.90 9.15 -0.52
C GLY A 47 -5.07 9.78 0.58
N ARG A 48 -5.76 10.13 1.66
CA ARG A 48 -5.22 10.90 2.78
C ARG A 48 -5.79 10.35 4.08
N GLU A 49 -4.96 10.23 5.10
CA GLU A 49 -5.33 9.74 6.42
C GLU A 49 -4.68 10.58 7.52
N ARG A 50 -5.24 10.50 8.73
CA ARG A 50 -4.77 11.29 9.89
C ARG A 50 -3.55 10.69 10.57
N ASN A 51 -3.25 9.42 10.33
CA ASN A 51 -2.09 8.74 10.93
C ASN A 51 -1.53 7.67 9.97
N GLU A 52 -0.31 7.24 10.28
CA GLU A 52 0.45 6.26 9.51
C GLU A 52 -0.30 4.92 9.38
N ALA A 53 -0.81 4.40 10.49
CA ALA A 53 -1.45 3.10 10.54
C ALA A 53 -2.65 3.02 9.60
N ARG A 54 -3.50 4.05 9.59
CA ARG A 54 -4.64 4.16 8.67
C ARG A 54 -4.18 4.27 7.22
N ALA A 55 -3.10 5.02 6.95
CA ALA A 55 -2.56 5.10 5.60
C ALA A 55 -2.05 3.74 5.10
N LYS A 56 -1.36 2.96 5.95
CA LYS A 56 -0.93 1.60 5.63
C LYS A 56 -2.11 0.66 5.39
N GLU A 57 -3.09 0.68 6.29
CA GLU A 57 -4.33 -0.12 6.19
C GLU A 57 -5.04 0.12 4.86
N GLN A 58 -5.10 1.37 4.38
CA GLN A 58 -5.75 1.71 3.12
C GLN A 58 -5.03 1.13 1.89
N VAL A 59 -3.70 1.03 1.92
CA VAL A 59 -2.90 0.41 0.85
C VAL A 59 -3.05 -1.11 0.90
N GLU A 60 -2.88 -1.71 2.08
CA GLU A 60 -2.98 -3.16 2.29
C GLU A 60 -4.37 -3.69 1.92
N ARG A 61 -5.43 -3.05 2.40
CA ARG A 61 -6.82 -3.44 2.12
C ARG A 61 -7.12 -3.42 0.62
N ARG A 62 -6.61 -2.41 -0.11
CA ARG A 62 -6.82 -2.30 -1.56
C ARG A 62 -6.00 -3.32 -2.32
N PHE A 63 -4.79 -3.63 -1.86
CA PHE A 63 -4.00 -4.69 -2.46
C PHE A 63 -4.64 -6.06 -2.24
N GLN A 64 -5.16 -6.33 -1.04
CA GLN A 64 -5.92 -7.55 -0.78
C GLN A 64 -7.16 -7.64 -1.68
N ALA A 65 -7.87 -6.53 -1.90
CA ALA A 65 -8.99 -6.50 -2.84
C ALA A 65 -8.56 -6.80 -4.29
N PHE A 66 -7.39 -6.32 -4.72
CA PHE A 66 -6.80 -6.69 -6.01
C PHE A 66 -6.50 -8.19 -6.11
N LEU A 67 -5.83 -8.76 -5.09
CA LEU A 67 -5.51 -10.19 -5.06
C LEU A 67 -6.79 -11.03 -5.14
N ASN A 68 -7.79 -10.69 -4.32
CA ASN A 68 -9.08 -11.38 -4.31
C ASN A 68 -9.79 -11.27 -5.67
N ALA A 69 -9.77 -10.08 -6.31
CA ALA A 69 -10.40 -9.87 -7.62
C ALA A 69 -9.73 -10.69 -8.75
N GLY A 70 -8.41 -10.87 -8.67
CA GLY A 70 -7.66 -11.69 -9.62
C GLY A 70 -7.67 -13.19 -9.31
N GLN A 71 -8.37 -13.63 -8.25
CA GLN A 71 -8.23 -14.98 -7.68
C GLN A 71 -6.78 -15.38 -7.40
N LEU A 72 -5.93 -14.38 -7.15
CA LEU A 72 -4.52 -14.56 -6.88
C LEU A 72 -4.39 -14.92 -5.40
N ALA A 73 -4.34 -16.22 -5.10
CA ALA A 73 -3.98 -16.67 -3.76
C ALA A 73 -2.51 -16.29 -3.48
N PRO A 74 -2.16 -15.88 -2.24
CA PRO A 74 -0.77 -15.84 -1.84
C PRO A 74 -0.19 -17.25 -2.02
N ILE A 75 0.84 -17.41 -2.86
CA ILE A 75 1.62 -18.63 -2.89
C ILE A 75 2.42 -18.64 -1.57
N GLY A 76 1.89 -19.31 -0.55
CA GLY A 76 2.47 -19.29 0.79
C GLY A 76 1.52 -19.87 1.83
N GLY A 77 1.34 -21.19 1.78
CA GLY A 77 0.58 -21.94 2.77
C GLY A 77 0.66 -23.45 2.56
N ASP A 78 1.81 -23.98 2.14
CA ASP A 78 2.16 -25.38 2.38
C ASP A 78 2.97 -25.40 3.68
N ALA A 79 2.35 -25.93 4.73
CA ALA A 79 2.97 -26.31 6.00
C ALA A 79 2.74 -27.80 6.20
#